data_AF-A0AAZ3QJC7-F1
#
_entry.id   AF-A0AAZ3QJC7-F1
#
_cell.length_a   1.000
_cell.length_b   1.000
_cell.length_c   1.000
_cell.angle_alpha   90.00
_cell.angle_beta   90.00
_cell.angle_gamma   90.00
#
_symmetry.space_group_name_H-M   'P 1'
#
loop_
_entity.id
_entity.type
_entity.pdbx_description
1 polymer ?
#
loop_
_entity_poly.entity_id
_entity_poly.type
_entity_poly.pdbx_seq_one_letter_code
_entity_poly.pdbx_strand_id
1 'polypeptide(L)'
;LTMPFSAEAIKPPLHDQITELQRKIQLLEGDRSAYYEMSQSSIKKNRNSILQLRQENKRLHKKLANGDEQVIKEAFQSRGMEKAAFRNMSGKAALKVLDQKVCDKMKKLNALKHTTQTYRRRLEDLQTLYQSMKLENRGPERDTERHSEEAKNLRVLENRLEKAQLKCQEAEHIMRGYLKLKAHLQEESLTFQSKLDELEAEILRQRQELKDLQVLNSDALLSKDTAKAELQRQEEQMYRERKDRECILTRYKKEAEDRKAQAERVERRAQRAAMQPDELSSDAQRSATGLGEEERAISTFEEAFRRIKEATGVTDTREVVERFISQGDTQQHLENLKKENQRTLVQLKEDRDRLQEHFQDIKYSGRPSSPGQWMLEDCKRHLQAEQGSRDAAKERLDWLTRTLNTVRAGVEHLSDKLQHIKTTVSLCLWFCVCQFHASIEGKLPHCNTRIKLPEAQRQDPYDEEEESGDDEGDIITRAILKHQSQLIIDSKTKRKTRTKKKKGKL
;
A
#
# COMPACT_ATOMS: atom_id res chain seq x y z
N LEU A 1 -115.42 107.11 -95.61
CA LEU A 1 -115.73 108.38 -96.30
C LEU A 1 -117.24 108.44 -96.52
N THR A 2 -117.87 109.39 -95.83
CA THR A 2 -119.03 110.20 -96.27
C THR A 2 -120.05 109.60 -97.24
N MET A 3 -121.30 109.55 -96.74
CA MET A 3 -122.59 109.65 -97.46
C MET A 3 -122.54 110.49 -98.75
N PRO A 4 -123.41 110.23 -99.75
CA PRO A 4 -124.68 110.98 -99.76
C PRO A 4 -125.93 110.24 -100.26
N PHE A 5 -127.05 110.85 -99.88
CA PHE A 5 -128.42 110.71 -100.37
C PHE A 5 -128.56 110.79 -101.90
N SER A 6 -129.54 110.09 -102.49
CA SER A 6 -130.72 110.73 -103.11
C SER A 6 -131.67 109.71 -103.76
N ALA A 7 -132.96 110.11 -103.81
CA ALA A 7 -134.01 109.72 -104.74
C ALA A 7 -134.77 108.41 -104.49
N GLU A 8 -135.90 108.54 -103.76
CA GLU A 8 -137.08 107.72 -104.01
C GLU A 8 -137.55 107.89 -105.45
N ALA A 9 -137.50 106.84 -106.25
CA ALA A 9 -138.31 106.74 -107.47
C ALA A 9 -138.47 105.26 -107.87
N ILE A 10 -139.72 104.79 -107.73
CA ILE A 10 -140.32 103.62 -108.40
C ILE A 10 -139.73 102.27 -107.97
N LYS A 11 -140.33 101.67 -106.94
CA LYS A 11 -140.11 100.26 -106.56
C LYS A 11 -140.49 99.34 -107.74
N PRO A 12 -139.56 98.53 -108.29
CA PRO A 12 -139.87 97.55 -109.33
C PRO A 12 -140.68 96.36 -108.75
N PRO A 13 -141.39 95.60 -109.59
CA PRO A 13 -142.39 94.62 -109.16
C PRO A 13 -141.82 93.51 -108.25
N LEU A 14 -142.64 93.06 -107.28
CA LEU A 14 -142.33 92.00 -106.30
C LEU A 14 -141.72 90.70 -106.87
N HIS A 15 -141.91 90.40 -108.16
CA HIS A 15 -141.43 89.19 -108.80
C HIS A 15 -139.90 89.15 -108.97
N ASP A 16 -139.27 90.28 -109.24
CA ASP A 16 -137.81 90.35 -109.43
C ASP A 16 -137.06 90.18 -108.10
N GLN A 17 -137.63 90.65 -106.99
CA GLN A 17 -137.07 90.42 -105.65
C GLN A 17 -137.13 88.95 -105.23
N ILE A 18 -138.17 88.22 -105.65
CA ILE A 18 -138.31 86.79 -105.37
C ILE A 18 -137.28 85.98 -106.16
N THR A 19 -137.06 86.29 -107.45
CA THR A 19 -136.07 85.57 -108.26
C THR A 19 -134.62 85.86 -107.84
N GLU A 20 -134.33 87.07 -107.35
CA GLU A 20 -133.03 87.40 -106.77
C GLU A 20 -132.78 86.64 -105.45
N LEU A 21 -133.78 86.56 -104.55
CA LEU A 21 -133.68 85.76 -103.33
C LEU A 21 -133.55 84.26 -103.61
N GLN A 22 -134.26 83.73 -104.61
CA GLN A 22 -134.12 82.32 -105.02
C GLN A 22 -132.71 82.01 -105.55
N ARG A 23 -132.11 82.89 -106.36
CA ARG A 23 -130.71 82.74 -106.80
C ARG A 23 -129.73 82.78 -105.63
N LYS A 24 -129.98 83.65 -104.64
CA LYS A 24 -129.16 83.75 -103.43
C LYS A 24 -129.25 82.48 -102.56
N ILE A 25 -130.44 81.88 -102.47
CA ILE A 25 -130.63 80.59 -101.78
C ILE A 25 -129.87 79.47 -102.50
N GLN A 26 -129.98 79.36 -103.83
CA GLN A 26 -129.24 78.34 -104.59
C GLN A 26 -127.71 78.47 -104.44
N LEU A 27 -127.18 79.69 -104.42
CA LEU A 27 -125.76 79.92 -104.16
C LEU A 27 -125.36 79.49 -102.74
N LEU A 28 -126.15 79.84 -101.72
CA LEU A 28 -125.91 79.41 -100.34
C LEU A 28 -126.04 77.89 -100.17
N GLU A 29 -126.95 77.24 -100.88
CA GLU A 29 -127.08 75.79 -100.89
C GLU A 29 -125.89 75.11 -101.60
N GLY A 30 -125.41 75.69 -102.70
CA GLY A 30 -124.19 75.27 -103.39
C GLY A 30 -122.94 75.40 -102.51
N ASP A 31 -122.77 76.54 -101.85
CA ASP A 31 -121.69 76.76 -100.89
C ASP A 31 -121.81 75.79 -99.72
N ARG A 32 -123.01 75.58 -99.15
CA ARG A 32 -123.22 74.61 -98.07
C ARG A 32 -122.84 73.19 -98.49
N SER A 33 -123.20 72.80 -99.73
CA SER A 33 -122.83 71.49 -100.28
C SER A 33 -121.32 71.36 -100.48
N ALA A 34 -120.68 72.37 -101.07
CA ALA A 34 -119.24 72.40 -101.27
C ALA A 34 -118.45 72.39 -99.95
N TYR A 35 -118.91 73.11 -98.92
CA TYR A 35 -118.33 73.07 -97.58
C TYR A 35 -118.50 71.70 -96.93
N TYR A 36 -119.67 71.07 -97.05
CA TYR A 36 -119.91 69.72 -96.52
C TYR A 36 -119.03 68.68 -97.21
N GLU A 37 -118.94 68.72 -98.54
CA GLU A 37 -118.05 67.84 -99.32
C GLU A 37 -116.58 68.08 -99.02
N MET A 38 -116.15 69.34 -98.88
CA MET A 38 -114.78 69.68 -98.51
C MET A 38 -114.45 69.24 -97.07
N SER A 39 -115.39 69.35 -96.15
CA SER A 39 -115.27 68.84 -94.77
C SER A 39 -115.21 67.31 -94.76
N GLN A 40 -116.10 66.61 -95.47
CA GLN A 40 -116.07 65.16 -95.58
C GLN A 40 -114.80 64.65 -96.28
N SER A 41 -114.36 65.32 -97.33
CA SER A 41 -113.09 65.05 -98.00
C SER A 41 -111.90 65.26 -97.05
N SER A 42 -111.92 66.33 -96.24
CA SER A 42 -110.91 66.59 -95.21
C SER A 42 -110.94 65.55 -94.09
N ILE A 43 -112.12 65.13 -93.63
CA ILE A 43 -112.29 64.06 -92.64
C ILE A 43 -111.77 62.72 -93.19
N LYS A 44 -112.05 62.41 -94.45
CA LYS A 44 -111.56 61.21 -95.13
C LYS A 44 -110.03 61.24 -95.29
N LYS A 45 -109.46 62.38 -95.67
CA LYS A 45 -108.00 62.62 -95.71
C LYS A 45 -107.38 62.46 -94.32
N ASN A 46 -107.98 63.02 -93.27
CA ASN A 46 -107.51 62.90 -91.90
C ASN A 46 -107.59 61.46 -91.38
N ARG A 47 -108.69 60.73 -91.64
CA ARG A 47 -108.80 59.30 -91.31
C ARG A 47 -107.71 58.47 -91.99
N ASN A 48 -107.46 58.73 -93.27
CA ASN A 48 -106.39 58.05 -94.01
C ASN A 48 -105.00 58.38 -93.44
N SER A 49 -104.75 59.64 -93.08
CA SER A 49 -103.50 60.07 -92.43
C SER A 49 -103.29 59.40 -91.07
N ILE A 50 -104.33 59.31 -90.23
CA ILE A 50 -104.26 58.59 -88.95
C ILE A 50 -103.97 57.10 -89.15
N LEU A 51 -104.59 56.46 -90.14
CA LEU A 51 -104.31 55.06 -90.46
C LEU A 51 -102.86 54.87 -90.92
N GLN A 52 -102.35 55.77 -91.77
CA GLN A 52 -100.95 55.78 -92.18
C GLN A 52 -100.01 55.95 -90.98
N LEU A 53 -100.26 56.92 -90.09
CA LEU A 53 -99.47 57.14 -88.88
C LEU A 53 -99.50 55.95 -87.91
N ARG A 54 -100.64 55.25 -87.79
CA ARG A 54 -100.74 54.03 -86.97
C ARG A 54 -99.98 52.86 -87.59
N GLN A 55 -100.08 52.68 -88.90
CA GLN A 55 -99.28 51.67 -89.62
C GLN A 55 -97.79 52.00 -89.54
N GLU A 56 -97.43 53.27 -89.67
CA GLU A 56 -96.06 53.73 -89.53
C GLU A 56 -95.54 53.55 -88.11
N ASN A 57 -96.31 53.88 -87.07
CA ASN A 57 -95.93 53.58 -85.68
C ASN A 57 -95.75 52.08 -85.45
N LYS A 58 -96.67 51.24 -85.98
CA LYS A 58 -96.52 49.78 -85.90
C LYS A 58 -95.24 49.31 -86.62
N ARG A 59 -94.89 49.93 -87.75
CA ARG A 59 -93.64 49.67 -88.48
C ARG A 59 -92.42 50.15 -87.69
N LEU A 60 -92.47 51.32 -87.07
CA LEU A 60 -91.38 51.89 -86.28
C LEU A 60 -91.12 51.07 -85.01
N HIS A 61 -92.16 50.61 -84.31
CA HIS A 61 -92.00 49.68 -83.18
C HIS A 61 -91.39 48.34 -83.62
N LYS A 62 -91.81 47.79 -84.78
CA LYS A 62 -91.15 46.61 -85.36
C LYS A 62 -89.68 46.89 -85.71
N LYS A 63 -89.36 48.05 -86.27
CA LYS A 63 -87.97 48.44 -86.57
C LYS A 63 -87.12 48.60 -85.31
N LEU A 64 -87.66 49.17 -84.24
CA LEU A 64 -87.00 49.28 -82.93
C LEU A 64 -86.75 47.92 -82.30
N ALA A 65 -87.74 47.03 -82.30
CA ALA A 65 -87.58 45.66 -81.81
C ALA A 65 -86.55 44.86 -82.62
N ASN A 66 -86.61 44.97 -83.95
CA ASN A 66 -85.62 44.34 -84.84
C ASN A 66 -84.22 44.96 -84.66
N GLY A 67 -84.13 46.26 -84.38
CA GLY A 67 -82.87 46.96 -84.11
C GLY A 67 -82.21 46.46 -82.82
N ASP A 68 -82.98 46.39 -81.72
CA ASP A 68 -82.51 45.82 -80.45
C ASP A 68 -82.12 44.34 -80.62
N GLU A 69 -82.91 43.54 -81.35
CA GLU A 69 -82.59 42.13 -81.63
C GLU A 69 -81.32 41.98 -82.48
N GLN A 70 -81.10 42.86 -83.47
CA GLN A 70 -79.90 42.85 -84.32
C GLN A 70 -78.64 43.23 -83.55
N VAL A 71 -78.70 44.28 -82.71
CA VAL A 71 -77.56 44.70 -81.85
C VAL A 71 -77.15 43.56 -80.92
N ILE A 72 -78.12 42.87 -80.31
CA ILE A 72 -77.85 41.71 -79.45
C ILE A 72 -77.31 40.54 -80.28
N LYS A 73 -77.84 40.32 -81.48
CA LYS A 73 -77.39 39.25 -82.37
C LYS A 73 -75.93 39.44 -82.81
N GLU A 74 -75.52 40.68 -83.10
CA GLU A 74 -74.16 41.06 -83.48
C GLU A 74 -73.18 40.99 -82.31
N ALA A 75 -73.55 41.53 -81.14
CA ALA A 75 -72.68 41.51 -79.96
C ALA A 75 -72.41 40.08 -79.43
N PHE A 76 -73.36 39.15 -79.59
CA PHE A 76 -73.26 37.77 -79.07
C PHE A 76 -72.97 36.70 -80.15
N GLN A 77 -72.45 37.07 -81.33
CA GLN A 77 -72.15 36.11 -82.41
C GLN A 77 -71.24 34.96 -81.97
N SER A 78 -70.27 35.22 -81.09
CA SER A 78 -69.31 34.23 -80.58
C SER A 78 -69.70 33.55 -79.27
N ARG A 79 -70.84 33.92 -78.66
CA ARG A 79 -71.26 33.45 -77.31
C ARG A 79 -72.65 32.81 -77.34
N GLY A 80 -72.74 31.68 -78.04
CA GLY A 80 -74.00 31.01 -78.40
C GLY A 80 -74.99 30.74 -77.25
N MET A 81 -74.52 30.35 -76.07
CA MET A 81 -75.41 30.10 -74.90
C MET A 81 -75.88 31.39 -74.22
N GLU A 82 -75.05 32.43 -74.16
CA GLU A 82 -75.44 33.71 -73.53
C GLU A 82 -76.45 34.47 -74.40
N LYS A 83 -76.39 34.28 -75.71
CA LYS A 83 -77.32 34.90 -76.69
C LYS A 83 -78.79 34.60 -76.40
N ALA A 84 -79.10 33.37 -75.96
CA ALA A 84 -80.48 32.97 -75.68
C ALA A 84 -81.06 33.73 -74.46
N ALA A 85 -80.23 34.03 -73.46
CA ALA A 85 -80.64 34.73 -72.25
C ALA A 85 -80.98 36.22 -72.48
N PHE A 86 -80.46 36.82 -73.56
CA PHE A 86 -80.66 38.24 -73.88
C PHE A 86 -81.68 38.51 -75.00
N ARG A 87 -82.27 37.47 -75.61
CA ARG A 87 -83.15 37.59 -76.80
C ARG A 87 -84.42 38.43 -76.56
N ASN A 88 -84.94 38.46 -75.33
CA ASN A 88 -86.18 39.16 -74.97
C ASN A 88 -85.92 40.43 -74.14
N MET A 89 -84.69 40.92 -74.08
CA MET A 89 -84.30 42.10 -73.31
C MET A 89 -83.98 43.26 -74.26
N SER A 90 -84.28 44.49 -73.86
CA SER A 90 -83.76 45.67 -74.57
C SER A 90 -82.24 45.76 -74.40
N GLY A 91 -81.53 46.31 -75.38
CA GLY A 91 -80.07 46.45 -75.36
C GLY A 91 -79.53 47.11 -74.08
N LYS A 92 -80.25 48.09 -73.52
CA LYS A 92 -79.88 48.75 -72.25
C LYS A 92 -79.96 47.82 -71.03
N ALA A 93 -80.93 46.90 -71.00
CA ALA A 93 -81.07 45.94 -69.92
C ALA A 93 -80.01 44.83 -70.03
N ALA A 94 -79.68 44.41 -71.25
CA ALA A 94 -78.58 43.47 -71.51
C ALA A 94 -77.22 44.05 -71.08
N LEU A 95 -76.97 45.35 -71.35
CA LEU A 95 -75.77 46.06 -70.88
C LEU A 95 -75.65 46.03 -69.35
N LYS A 96 -76.70 46.39 -68.60
CA LYS A 96 -76.67 46.37 -67.12
C LYS A 96 -76.33 44.99 -66.55
N VAL A 97 -76.87 43.91 -67.13
CA VAL A 97 -76.57 42.55 -66.70
C VAL A 97 -75.13 42.15 -67.04
N LEU A 98 -74.64 42.55 -68.22
CA LEU A 98 -73.24 42.36 -68.58
C LEU A 98 -72.30 43.15 -67.66
N ASP A 99 -72.63 44.39 -67.33
CA ASP A 99 -71.87 45.22 -66.39
C ASP A 99 -71.82 44.57 -65.00
N GLN A 100 -72.94 44.05 -64.51
CA GLN A 100 -72.97 43.30 -63.25
C GLN A 100 -72.09 42.04 -63.33
N LYS A 101 -72.17 41.27 -64.43
CA LYS A 101 -71.28 40.11 -64.66
C LYS A 101 -69.81 40.50 -64.71
N VAL A 102 -69.47 41.65 -65.31
CA VAL A 102 -68.10 42.18 -65.34
C VAL A 102 -67.64 42.57 -63.94
N CYS A 103 -68.49 43.25 -63.17
CA CYS A 103 -68.22 43.58 -61.77
C CYS A 103 -67.99 42.31 -60.93
N ASP A 104 -68.82 41.28 -61.08
CA ASP A 104 -68.67 40.02 -60.35
C ASP A 104 -67.39 39.27 -60.75
N LYS A 105 -67.06 39.25 -62.06
CA LYS A 105 -65.79 38.70 -62.54
C LYS A 105 -64.59 39.50 -62.05
N MET A 106 -64.70 40.82 -61.99
CA MET A 106 -63.66 41.71 -61.46
C MET A 106 -63.43 41.46 -59.96
N LYS A 107 -64.50 41.31 -59.18
CA LYS A 107 -64.43 40.94 -57.75
C LYS A 107 -63.75 39.59 -57.57
N LYS A 108 -64.14 38.58 -58.35
CA LYS A 108 -63.49 37.25 -58.33
C LYS A 108 -62.02 37.32 -58.69
N LEU A 109 -61.67 38.10 -59.72
CA LEU A 109 -60.29 38.31 -60.16
C LEU A 109 -59.47 39.05 -59.09
N ASN A 110 -60.02 40.06 -58.44
CA ASN A 110 -59.36 40.77 -57.33
C ASN A 110 -59.16 39.86 -56.12
N ALA A 111 -60.15 39.02 -55.78
CA ALA A 111 -60.01 38.01 -54.72
C ALA A 111 -58.88 37.02 -55.06
N LEU A 112 -58.83 36.49 -56.28
CA LEU A 112 -57.77 35.59 -56.74
C LEU A 112 -56.39 36.26 -56.77
N LYS A 113 -56.32 37.54 -57.16
CA LYS A 113 -55.08 38.33 -57.12
C LYS A 113 -54.59 38.48 -55.68
N HIS A 114 -55.50 38.80 -54.75
CA HIS A 114 -55.15 38.90 -53.34
C HIS A 114 -54.63 37.56 -52.80
N THR A 115 -55.33 36.45 -53.01
CA THR A 115 -54.87 35.12 -52.56
C THR A 115 -53.50 34.77 -53.16
N THR A 116 -53.30 35.03 -54.45
CA THR A 116 -52.00 34.81 -55.12
C THR A 116 -50.90 35.66 -54.48
N GLN A 117 -51.17 36.93 -54.19
CA GLN A 117 -50.20 37.82 -53.55
C GLN A 117 -49.89 37.39 -52.12
N THR A 118 -50.87 36.89 -51.35
CA THR A 118 -50.65 36.33 -50.01
C THR A 118 -49.74 35.11 -50.08
N TYR A 119 -49.97 34.18 -51.01
CA TYR A 119 -49.11 33.01 -51.19
C TYR A 119 -47.69 33.41 -51.65
N ARG A 120 -47.56 34.42 -52.53
CA ARG A 120 -46.24 34.94 -52.94
C ARG A 120 -45.47 35.52 -51.76
N ARG A 121 -46.09 36.38 -50.94
CA ARG A 121 -45.46 36.91 -49.73
C ARG A 121 -45.04 35.80 -48.78
N ARG A 122 -45.91 34.81 -48.58
CA ARG A 122 -45.57 33.65 -47.73
C ARG A 122 -44.40 32.86 -48.28
N LEU A 123 -44.30 32.72 -49.61
CA LEU A 123 -43.18 32.04 -50.26
C LEU A 123 -41.88 32.86 -50.15
N GLU A 124 -41.95 34.18 -50.28
CA GLU A 124 -40.83 35.09 -50.04
C GLU A 124 -40.34 35.02 -48.59
N ASP A 125 -41.25 35.01 -47.61
CA ASP A 125 -40.93 34.83 -46.19
C ASP A 125 -40.22 33.48 -45.96
N LEU A 126 -40.78 32.39 -46.48
CA LEU A 126 -40.18 31.05 -46.37
C LEU A 126 -38.82 30.97 -47.08
N GLN A 127 -38.67 31.62 -48.22
CA GLN A 127 -37.42 31.67 -48.96
C GLN A 127 -36.36 32.46 -48.19
N THR A 128 -36.75 33.56 -47.55
CA THR A 128 -35.87 34.35 -46.68
C THR A 128 -35.43 33.55 -45.46
N LEU A 129 -36.35 32.83 -44.80
CA LEU A 129 -36.04 31.93 -43.69
C LEU A 129 -35.14 30.76 -44.11
N TYR A 130 -35.38 30.20 -45.29
CA TYR A 130 -34.51 29.15 -45.82
C TYR A 130 -33.11 29.69 -46.12
N GLN A 131 -33.00 30.89 -46.68
CA GLN A 131 -31.71 31.54 -46.91
C GLN A 131 -30.98 31.87 -45.62
N SER A 132 -31.67 32.36 -44.58
CA SER A 132 -31.08 32.62 -43.27
C SER A 132 -30.60 31.33 -42.60
N MET A 133 -31.43 30.28 -42.56
CA MET A 133 -31.02 28.98 -42.05
C MET A 133 -29.89 28.37 -42.90
N LYS A 134 -29.89 28.56 -44.21
CA LYS A 134 -28.79 28.10 -45.07
C LYS A 134 -27.51 28.86 -44.79
N LEU A 135 -27.54 30.16 -44.49
CA LEU A 135 -26.37 30.95 -44.12
C LEU A 135 -25.84 30.55 -42.73
N GLU A 136 -26.72 30.32 -41.75
CA GLU A 136 -26.35 29.72 -40.45
C GLU A 136 -25.73 28.32 -40.64
N ASN A 137 -26.28 27.51 -41.54
CA ASN A 137 -25.74 26.18 -41.88
C ASN A 137 -24.56 26.21 -42.87
N ARG A 138 -24.23 27.37 -43.49
CA ARG A 138 -23.06 27.56 -44.38
C ARG A 138 -21.81 27.94 -43.58
N GLY A 139 -21.82 27.69 -42.27
CA GLY A 139 -20.65 27.71 -41.40
C GLY A 139 -19.67 26.53 -41.45
N PRO A 140 -19.67 25.52 -42.37
CA PRO A 140 -18.83 24.35 -42.18
C PRO A 140 -17.43 24.47 -42.82
N GLU A 141 -16.89 25.66 -43.12
CA GLU A 141 -15.50 25.81 -43.56
C GLU A 141 -14.61 26.42 -42.47
N ARG A 142 -15.10 27.42 -41.74
CA ARG A 142 -14.37 27.98 -40.58
C ARG A 142 -14.47 27.10 -39.33
N ASP A 143 -15.58 26.39 -39.15
CA ASP A 143 -15.75 25.48 -38.03
C ASP A 143 -15.03 24.15 -38.26
N THR A 144 -14.85 23.69 -39.50
CA THR A 144 -14.02 22.49 -39.78
C THR A 144 -12.54 22.71 -39.53
N GLU A 145 -12.01 23.89 -39.84
CA GLU A 145 -10.62 24.24 -39.52
C GLU A 145 -10.42 24.40 -38.02
N ARG A 146 -11.35 25.09 -37.32
CA ARG A 146 -11.32 25.19 -35.85
C ARG A 146 -11.47 23.84 -35.18
N HIS A 147 -12.39 22.98 -35.61
CA HIS A 147 -12.51 21.62 -35.07
C HIS A 147 -11.28 20.76 -35.40
N SER A 148 -10.60 20.98 -36.52
CA SER A 148 -9.33 20.32 -36.86
C SER A 148 -8.18 20.80 -35.96
N GLU A 149 -8.11 22.10 -35.66
CA GLU A 149 -7.15 22.67 -34.72
C GLU A 149 -7.44 22.25 -33.27
N GLU A 150 -8.70 22.25 -32.85
CA GLU A 150 -9.16 21.75 -31.55
C GLU A 150 -8.83 20.26 -31.39
N ALA A 151 -9.05 19.44 -32.42
CA ALA A 151 -8.67 18.03 -32.42
C ALA A 151 -7.15 17.82 -32.33
N LYS A 152 -6.35 18.66 -32.99
CA LYS A 152 -4.88 18.65 -32.86
C LYS A 152 -4.45 19.06 -31.45
N ASN A 153 -5.08 20.09 -30.89
CA ASN A 153 -4.80 20.57 -29.53
C ASN A 153 -5.17 19.51 -28.48
N LEU A 154 -6.30 18.83 -28.64
CA LEU A 154 -6.70 17.69 -27.80
C LEU A 154 -5.63 16.60 -27.84
N ARG A 155 -5.17 16.17 -29.02
CA ARG A 155 -4.10 15.18 -29.14
C ARG A 155 -2.80 15.62 -28.46
N VAL A 156 -2.43 16.90 -28.54
CA VAL A 156 -1.23 17.41 -27.86
C VAL A 156 -1.40 17.41 -26.35
N LEU A 157 -2.58 17.78 -25.85
CA LEU A 157 -2.91 17.77 -24.43
C LEU A 157 -2.94 16.34 -23.88
N GLU A 158 -3.51 15.40 -24.61
CA GLU A 158 -3.51 13.97 -24.29
C GLU A 158 -2.07 13.43 -24.20
N ASN A 159 -1.24 13.68 -25.21
CA ASN A 159 0.18 13.29 -25.18
C ASN A 159 0.95 13.93 -24.01
N ARG A 160 0.62 15.17 -23.65
CA ARG A 160 1.25 15.85 -22.52
C ARG A 160 0.79 15.26 -21.17
N LEU A 161 -0.48 14.89 -21.08
CA LEU A 161 -1.06 14.20 -19.92
C LEU A 161 -0.43 12.82 -19.73
N GLU A 162 -0.33 12.02 -20.78
CA GLU A 162 0.33 10.70 -20.72
C GLU A 162 1.80 10.84 -20.29
N LYS A 163 2.54 11.80 -20.84
CA LYS A 163 3.92 12.08 -20.40
C LYS A 163 3.99 12.49 -18.93
N ALA A 164 3.02 13.26 -18.43
CA ALA A 164 2.97 13.62 -17.02
C ALA A 164 2.65 12.41 -16.14
N GLN A 165 1.72 11.55 -16.56
CA GLN A 165 1.37 10.31 -15.86
C GLN A 165 2.55 9.34 -15.79
N LEU A 166 3.28 9.13 -16.90
CA LEU A 166 4.48 8.29 -16.90
C LEU A 166 5.54 8.82 -15.92
N LYS A 167 5.78 10.14 -15.91
CA LYS A 167 6.71 10.76 -14.93
C LYS A 167 6.24 10.59 -13.49
N CYS A 168 4.93 10.69 -13.23
CA CYS A 168 4.39 10.44 -11.89
C CYS A 168 4.61 8.97 -11.48
N GLN A 169 4.35 8.01 -12.37
CA GLN A 169 4.57 6.59 -12.10
C GLN A 169 6.07 6.27 -11.86
N GLU A 170 6.97 6.88 -12.65
CA GLU A 170 8.42 6.78 -12.45
C GLU A 170 8.83 7.36 -11.09
N ALA A 171 8.32 8.55 -10.74
CA ALA A 171 8.57 9.17 -9.44
C ALA A 171 8.04 8.33 -8.28
N GLU A 172 6.85 7.74 -8.41
CA GLU A 172 6.29 6.80 -7.43
C GLU A 172 7.13 5.52 -7.32
N HIS A 173 7.65 5.00 -8.43
CA HIS A 173 8.55 3.85 -8.41
C HIS A 173 9.85 4.18 -7.66
N ILE A 174 10.47 5.32 -7.97
CA ILE A 174 11.67 5.82 -7.30
C ILE A 174 11.39 6.05 -5.81
N MET A 175 10.27 6.69 -5.47
CA MET A 175 9.86 6.93 -4.09
C MET A 175 9.65 5.64 -3.31
N ARG A 176 9.02 4.61 -3.91
CA ARG A 176 8.92 3.27 -3.32
C ARG A 176 10.29 2.67 -3.06
N GLY A 177 11.27 2.89 -3.94
CA GLY A 177 12.67 2.49 -3.73
C GLY A 177 13.29 3.18 -2.51
N TYR A 178 13.16 4.50 -2.41
CA TYR A 178 13.65 5.26 -1.27
C TYR A 178 12.97 4.89 0.05
N LEU A 179 11.66 4.62 0.03
CA LEU A 179 10.94 4.17 1.23
C LEU A 179 11.42 2.80 1.70
N LYS A 180 11.70 1.87 0.79
CA LYS A 180 12.30 0.57 1.13
C LYS A 180 13.71 0.74 1.71
N LEU A 181 14.53 1.60 1.10
CA LEU A 181 15.88 1.88 1.62
C LEU A 181 15.80 2.52 3.01
N LYS A 182 14.89 3.47 3.22
CA LYS A 182 14.65 4.08 4.54
C LYS A 182 14.23 3.03 5.56
N ALA A 183 13.30 2.13 5.22
CA ALA A 183 12.86 1.07 6.13
C ALA A 183 14.02 0.14 6.52
N HIS A 184 14.85 -0.26 5.56
CA HIS A 184 16.05 -1.07 5.82
C HIS A 184 17.04 -0.35 6.75
N LEU A 185 17.35 0.92 6.46
CA LEU A 185 18.25 1.71 7.30
C LEU A 185 17.68 1.92 8.71
N GLN A 186 16.37 2.07 8.85
CA GLN A 186 15.71 2.14 10.15
C GLN A 186 15.80 0.81 10.89
N GLU A 187 15.58 -0.31 10.22
CA GLU A 187 15.75 -1.64 10.81
C GLU A 187 17.20 -1.87 11.27
N GLU A 188 18.19 -1.56 10.44
CA GLU A 188 19.61 -1.63 10.81
C GLU A 188 19.92 -0.73 12.00
N SER A 189 19.39 0.49 12.03
CA SER A 189 19.62 1.44 13.13
C SER A 189 19.16 0.89 14.49
N LEU A 190 18.08 0.10 14.50
CA LEU A 190 17.59 -0.54 15.72
C LEU A 190 18.51 -1.68 16.19
N THR A 191 19.24 -2.33 15.27
CA THR A 191 20.15 -3.43 15.62
C THR A 191 21.51 -2.96 16.15
N PHE A 192 21.93 -1.72 15.84
CA PHE A 192 23.25 -1.25 16.26
C PHE A 192 23.38 -1.15 17.78
N GLN A 193 22.32 -0.74 18.49
CA GLN A 193 22.39 -0.65 19.96
C GLN A 193 22.59 -2.03 20.59
N SER A 194 21.85 -3.06 20.16
CA SER A 194 22.05 -4.44 20.67
C SER A 194 23.47 -4.93 20.43
N LYS A 195 24.02 -4.71 19.23
CA LYS A 195 25.39 -5.10 18.89
C LYS A 195 26.43 -4.34 19.73
N LEU A 196 26.18 -3.06 20.03
CA LEU A 196 27.04 -2.29 20.92
C LEU A 196 26.97 -2.82 22.36
N ASP A 197 25.77 -3.09 22.87
CA ASP A 197 25.56 -3.62 24.21
C ASP A 197 26.23 -5.00 24.37
N GLU A 198 26.15 -5.87 23.35
CA GLU A 198 26.83 -7.17 23.30
C GLU A 198 28.37 -7.02 23.33
N LEU A 199 28.92 -6.11 22.51
CA LEU A 199 30.36 -5.83 22.49
C LEU A 199 30.83 -5.20 23.81
N GLU A 200 30.05 -4.32 24.41
CA GLU A 200 30.35 -3.72 25.72
C GLU A 200 30.33 -4.78 26.83
N ALA A 201 29.35 -5.68 26.83
CA ALA A 201 29.27 -6.78 27.78
C ALA A 201 30.49 -7.72 27.64
N GLU A 202 30.90 -8.03 26.41
CA GLU A 202 32.08 -8.87 26.15
C GLU A 202 33.37 -8.19 26.62
N ILE A 203 33.53 -6.89 26.38
CA ILE A 203 34.68 -6.12 26.90
C ILE A 203 34.70 -6.14 28.42
N LEU A 204 33.55 -6.01 29.08
CA LEU A 204 33.46 -6.09 30.54
C LEU A 204 33.83 -7.47 31.08
N ARG A 205 33.35 -8.54 30.42
CA ARG A 205 33.70 -9.93 30.75
C ARG A 205 35.21 -10.15 30.64
N GLN A 206 35.81 -9.79 29.51
CA GLN A 206 37.26 -9.93 29.28
C GLN A 206 38.08 -9.10 30.28
N ARG A 207 37.63 -7.90 30.64
CA ARG A 207 38.28 -7.08 31.68
C ARG A 207 38.23 -7.74 33.04
N GLN A 208 37.14 -8.44 33.38
CA GLN A 208 37.03 -9.17 34.63
C GLN A 208 37.96 -10.39 34.63
N GLU A 209 37.96 -11.18 33.54
CA GLU A 209 38.87 -12.33 33.39
C GLU A 209 40.34 -11.91 33.49
N LEU A 210 40.70 -10.78 32.90
CA LEU A 210 42.07 -10.25 32.99
C LEU A 210 42.43 -9.88 34.44
N LYS A 211 41.51 -9.29 35.20
CA LYS A 211 41.74 -9.01 36.63
C LYS A 211 41.90 -10.30 37.44
N ASP A 212 41.06 -11.30 37.19
CA ASP A 212 41.12 -12.58 37.90
C ASP A 212 42.45 -13.30 37.59
N LEU A 213 42.90 -13.26 36.33
CA LEU A 213 44.22 -13.77 35.92
C LEU A 213 45.38 -13.00 36.56
N GLN A 214 45.27 -11.68 36.73
CA GLN A 214 46.28 -10.88 37.43
C GLN A 214 46.39 -11.24 38.91
N VAL A 215 45.26 -11.51 39.57
CA VAL A 215 45.24 -11.98 40.96
C VAL A 215 45.88 -13.37 41.04
N LEU A 216 45.47 -14.30 40.18
CA LEU A 216 46.05 -15.65 40.12
C LEU A 216 47.56 -15.62 39.89
N ASN A 217 48.06 -14.77 38.97
CA ASN A 217 49.48 -14.62 38.72
C ASN A 217 50.21 -14.04 39.95
N SER A 218 49.60 -13.06 40.62
CA SER A 218 50.16 -12.47 41.85
C SER A 218 50.28 -13.52 42.95
N ASP A 219 49.25 -14.35 43.14
CA ASP A 219 49.24 -15.47 44.09
C ASP A 219 50.27 -16.55 43.72
N ALA A 220 50.41 -16.88 42.43
CA ALA A 220 51.42 -17.81 41.93
C ALA A 220 52.85 -17.28 42.18
N LEU A 221 53.09 -15.97 41.99
CA LEU A 221 54.37 -15.33 42.29
C LEU A 221 54.68 -15.37 43.79
N LEU A 222 53.71 -15.06 44.64
CA LEU A 222 53.86 -15.16 46.10
C LEU A 222 54.12 -16.61 46.54
N SER A 223 53.41 -17.59 45.98
CA SER A 223 53.62 -19.02 46.25
C SER A 223 55.04 -19.47 45.84
N LYS A 224 55.52 -19.02 44.68
CA LYS A 224 56.89 -19.28 44.23
C LYS A 224 57.92 -18.64 45.17
N ASP A 225 57.71 -17.41 45.58
CA ASP A 225 58.67 -16.69 46.44
C ASP A 225 58.70 -17.26 47.86
N THR A 226 57.55 -17.68 48.40
CA THR A 226 57.47 -18.42 49.67
C THR A 226 58.18 -19.77 49.59
N ALA A 227 57.95 -20.56 48.54
CA ALA A 227 58.65 -21.82 48.33
C ALA A 227 60.18 -21.63 48.20
N LYS A 228 60.63 -20.57 47.50
CA LYS A 228 62.06 -20.22 47.42
C LYS A 228 62.64 -19.83 48.77
N ALA A 229 61.92 -19.03 49.57
CA ALA A 229 62.36 -18.64 50.90
C ALA A 229 62.45 -19.84 51.84
N GLU A 230 61.48 -20.77 51.77
CA GLU A 230 61.50 -22.01 52.54
C GLU A 230 62.69 -22.91 52.14
N LEU A 231 62.94 -23.07 50.84
CA LEU A 231 64.09 -23.80 50.33
C LEU A 231 65.39 -23.20 50.84
N GLN A 232 65.57 -21.88 50.74
CA GLN A 232 66.76 -21.19 51.24
C GLN A 232 66.94 -21.40 52.75
N ARG A 233 65.85 -21.31 53.54
CA ARG A 233 65.90 -21.56 54.98
C ARG A 233 66.36 -22.99 55.29
N GLN A 234 65.86 -23.97 54.55
CA GLN A 234 66.27 -25.37 54.72
C GLN A 234 67.72 -25.59 54.30
N GLU A 235 68.17 -24.99 53.20
CA GLU A 235 69.57 -25.05 52.75
C GLU A 235 70.52 -24.45 53.79
N GLU A 236 70.20 -23.28 54.34
CA GLU A 236 70.98 -22.64 55.40
C GLU A 236 71.00 -23.46 56.69
N GLN A 237 69.88 -24.11 57.05
CA GLN A 237 69.82 -25.01 58.19
C GLN A 237 70.73 -26.22 57.96
N MET A 238 70.64 -26.87 56.79
CA MET A 238 71.49 -27.99 56.43
C MET A 238 72.97 -27.62 56.41
N TYR A 239 73.31 -26.41 55.94
CA TYR A 239 74.67 -25.90 55.97
C TYR A 239 75.17 -25.69 57.41
N ARG A 240 74.35 -25.09 58.28
CA ARG A 240 74.67 -24.92 59.72
C ARG A 240 74.89 -26.26 60.41
N GLU A 241 73.97 -27.21 60.23
CA GLU A 241 74.09 -28.55 60.80
C GLU A 241 75.35 -29.29 60.29
N ARG A 242 75.68 -29.17 59.00
CA ARG A 242 76.93 -29.74 58.46
C ARG A 242 78.16 -29.12 59.11
N LYS A 243 78.19 -27.80 59.27
CA LYS A 243 79.28 -27.09 59.93
C LYS A 243 79.42 -27.49 61.39
N ASP A 244 78.32 -27.59 62.13
CA ASP A 244 78.32 -28.03 63.52
C ASP A 244 78.81 -29.48 63.65
N ARG A 245 78.36 -30.37 62.75
CA ARG A 245 78.87 -31.76 62.67
C ARG A 245 80.37 -31.79 62.39
N GLU A 246 80.88 -30.94 61.48
CA GLU A 246 82.30 -30.82 61.20
C GLU A 246 83.10 -30.28 62.39
N CYS A 247 82.59 -29.27 63.11
CA CYS A 247 83.18 -28.78 64.36
C CYS A 247 83.23 -29.87 65.44
N ILE A 248 82.17 -30.67 65.58
CA ILE A 248 82.13 -31.79 66.52
C ILE A 248 83.14 -32.88 66.10
N LEU A 249 83.18 -33.25 64.83
CA LEU A 249 84.11 -34.25 64.29
C LEU A 249 85.57 -33.82 64.46
N THR A 250 85.89 -32.55 64.16
CA THR A 250 87.24 -32.00 64.35
C THR A 250 87.64 -31.96 65.83
N ARG A 251 86.71 -31.60 66.73
CA ARG A 251 86.93 -31.69 68.18
C ARG A 251 87.25 -33.12 68.62
N TYR A 252 86.44 -34.09 68.21
CA TYR A 252 86.68 -35.51 68.54
C TYR A 252 87.98 -36.06 67.93
N LYS A 253 88.32 -35.67 66.69
CA LYS A 253 89.61 -36.02 66.08
C LYS A 253 90.78 -35.50 66.90
N LYS A 254 90.72 -34.25 67.34
CA LYS A 254 91.74 -33.64 68.20
C LYS A 254 91.85 -34.35 69.55
N GLU A 255 90.73 -34.61 70.23
CA GLU A 255 90.73 -35.38 71.48
C GLU A 255 91.31 -36.80 71.31
N ALA A 256 91.01 -37.46 70.19
CA ALA A 256 91.56 -38.76 69.87
C ALA A 256 93.08 -38.71 69.58
N GLU A 257 93.54 -37.69 68.85
CA GLU A 257 94.97 -37.42 68.62
C GLU A 257 95.71 -37.11 69.92
N ASP A 258 95.13 -36.30 70.81
CA ASP A 258 95.69 -35.98 72.12
C ASP A 258 95.79 -37.22 73.01
N ARG A 259 94.75 -38.07 73.05
CA ARG A 259 94.79 -39.37 73.75
C ARG A 259 95.83 -40.31 73.15
N LYS A 260 95.95 -40.37 71.81
CA LYS A 260 96.98 -41.16 71.13
C LYS A 260 98.39 -40.65 71.47
N ALA A 261 98.60 -39.34 71.47
CA ALA A 261 99.88 -38.74 71.86
C ALA A 261 100.20 -38.99 73.34
N GLN A 262 99.21 -38.96 74.23
CA GLN A 262 99.39 -39.30 75.63
C GLN A 262 99.69 -40.79 75.82
N ALA A 263 98.97 -41.68 75.12
CA ALA A 263 99.24 -43.11 75.11
C ALA A 263 100.65 -43.40 74.58
N GLU A 264 101.09 -42.76 73.50
CA GLU A 264 102.44 -42.87 72.96
C GLU A 264 103.50 -42.33 73.94
N ARG A 265 103.21 -41.26 74.69
CA ARG A 265 104.09 -40.77 75.78
C ARG A 265 104.16 -41.76 76.94
N VAL A 266 103.04 -42.32 77.34
CA VAL A 266 102.97 -43.35 78.40
C VAL A 266 103.67 -44.62 77.93
N GLU A 267 103.48 -45.05 76.69
CA GLU A 267 104.17 -46.17 76.07
C GLU A 267 105.68 -45.91 75.99
N ARG A 268 106.13 -44.72 75.57
CA ARG A 268 107.56 -44.34 75.64
C ARG A 268 108.09 -44.33 77.09
N ARG A 269 107.27 -44.00 78.08
CA ARG A 269 107.63 -44.08 79.51
C ARG A 269 107.62 -45.52 80.03
N ALA A 270 106.67 -46.34 79.60
CA ALA A 270 106.55 -47.75 79.92
C ALA A 270 107.65 -48.57 79.25
N GLN A 271 108.06 -48.24 78.02
CA GLN A 271 109.24 -48.80 77.37
C GLN A 271 110.54 -48.41 78.11
N ARG A 272 110.58 -47.27 78.82
CA ARG A 272 111.68 -46.91 79.74
C ARG A 272 111.57 -47.57 81.11
N ALA A 273 110.35 -47.86 81.59
CA ALA A 273 110.09 -48.48 82.90
C ALA A 273 110.12 -50.02 82.86
N ALA A 274 109.79 -50.64 81.72
CA ALA A 274 109.88 -52.09 81.48
C ALA A 274 111.34 -52.59 81.40
N MET A 275 112.32 -51.71 81.56
CA MET A 275 113.73 -52.03 81.79
C MET A 275 114.09 -52.17 83.29
N GLN A 276 113.11 -52.15 84.19
CA GLN A 276 113.28 -52.50 85.61
C GLN A 276 112.20 -53.51 86.04
N PRO A 277 112.58 -54.72 86.49
CA PRO A 277 111.64 -55.66 87.10
C PRO A 277 111.60 -55.41 88.61
N ASP A 278 110.41 -55.34 89.22
CA ASP A 278 110.25 -55.98 90.53
C ASP A 278 108.81 -56.35 90.89
N GLU A 279 108.77 -57.39 91.72
CA GLU A 279 107.69 -58.29 92.08
C GLU A 279 106.67 -57.76 93.11
N LEU A 280 105.46 -58.33 93.02
CA LEU A 280 104.55 -58.83 94.07
C LEU A 280 104.22 -57.95 95.30
N SER A 281 102.93 -57.92 95.68
CA SER A 281 102.46 -58.51 96.96
C SER A 281 100.94 -58.36 97.16
N SER A 282 100.37 -59.42 97.72
CA SER A 282 98.97 -59.69 98.05
C SER A 282 98.44 -58.99 99.32
N ASP A 283 97.12 -59.20 99.48
CA ASP A 283 96.33 -59.41 100.71
C ASP A 283 95.83 -58.22 101.55
N ALA A 284 94.50 -58.24 101.81
CA ALA A 284 93.98 -58.53 103.15
C ALA A 284 92.45 -58.71 103.16
N GLN A 285 92.03 -59.81 103.79
CA GLN A 285 90.66 -60.16 104.18
C GLN A 285 90.06 -59.26 105.28
N ARG A 286 88.71 -59.36 105.41
CA ARG A 286 87.86 -59.52 106.64
C ARG A 286 86.61 -58.62 106.55
N SER A 287 85.40 -58.93 107.03
CA SER A 287 84.74 -60.12 107.62
C SER A 287 83.29 -59.74 108.02
N ALA A 288 82.39 -60.73 108.09
CA ALA A 288 81.26 -60.88 109.05
C ALA A 288 79.92 -60.11 108.91
N THR A 289 78.90 -60.85 108.46
CA THR A 289 77.62 -61.19 109.14
C THR A 289 76.84 -60.12 109.93
N GLY A 290 75.66 -59.78 109.41
CA GLY A 290 74.48 -59.40 110.18
C GLY A 290 73.46 -58.59 109.37
N LEU A 291 72.27 -59.15 109.08
CA LEU A 291 70.94 -58.53 108.80
C LEU A 291 70.08 -59.40 107.84
N GLY A 292 69.77 -60.63 108.24
CA GLY A 292 69.17 -61.66 107.36
C GLY A 292 67.72 -61.46 106.88
N GLU A 293 67.06 -60.35 107.19
CA GLU A 293 65.72 -60.03 106.62
C GLU A 293 65.77 -58.83 105.67
N GLU A 294 66.55 -57.80 105.99
CA GLU A 294 66.87 -56.71 105.05
C GLU A 294 67.77 -57.21 103.92
N GLU A 295 68.73 -58.10 104.17
CA GLU A 295 69.65 -58.63 103.16
C GLU A 295 68.95 -59.60 102.19
N ARG A 296 67.89 -60.30 102.64
CA ARG A 296 67.01 -61.06 101.74
C ARG A 296 66.13 -60.14 100.90
N ALA A 297 65.55 -59.09 101.49
CA ALA A 297 64.78 -58.10 100.73
C ALA A 297 65.67 -57.38 99.69
N ILE A 298 66.86 -56.94 100.10
CA ILE A 298 67.87 -56.32 99.23
C ILE A 298 68.33 -57.31 98.16
N SER A 299 68.61 -58.57 98.48
CA SER A 299 68.95 -59.59 97.48
C SER A 299 67.79 -59.85 96.49
N THR A 300 66.54 -59.86 96.95
CA THR A 300 65.38 -60.01 96.06
C THR A 300 65.17 -58.79 95.17
N PHE A 301 65.39 -57.58 95.67
CA PHE A 301 65.35 -56.35 94.88
C PHE A 301 66.52 -56.29 93.90
N GLU A 302 67.73 -56.66 94.31
CA GLU A 302 68.91 -56.74 93.44
C GLU A 302 68.73 -57.77 92.33
N GLU A 303 68.15 -58.94 92.63
CA GLU A 303 67.84 -59.96 91.62
C GLU A 303 66.75 -59.48 90.65
N ALA A 304 65.71 -58.80 91.15
CA ALA A 304 64.68 -58.18 90.31
C ALA A 304 65.27 -57.08 89.40
N PHE A 305 66.14 -56.21 89.93
CA PHE A 305 66.84 -55.20 89.14
C PHE A 305 67.81 -55.82 88.13
N ARG A 306 68.47 -56.93 88.46
CA ARG A 306 69.33 -57.68 87.51
C ARG A 306 68.50 -58.23 86.34
N ARG A 307 67.34 -58.81 86.62
CA ARG A 307 66.42 -59.30 85.59
C ARG A 307 65.88 -58.18 84.71
N ILE A 308 65.52 -57.03 85.29
CA ILE A 308 65.08 -55.84 84.53
C ILE A 308 66.22 -55.33 83.65
N LYS A 309 67.44 -55.28 84.20
CA LYS A 309 68.64 -54.84 83.50
C LYS A 309 69.00 -55.73 82.31
N GLU A 310 68.87 -57.04 82.47
CA GLU A 310 69.05 -58.02 81.40
C GLU A 310 67.93 -57.93 80.35
N ALA A 311 66.67 -57.76 80.76
CA ALA A 311 65.54 -57.64 79.83
C ALA A 311 65.51 -56.32 79.05
N THR A 312 66.03 -55.24 79.65
CA THR A 312 66.15 -53.91 79.00
C THR A 312 67.49 -53.72 78.28
N GLY A 313 68.49 -54.56 78.54
CA GLY A 313 69.81 -54.53 77.91
C GLY A 313 70.71 -53.36 78.37
N VAL A 314 70.43 -52.77 79.53
CA VAL A 314 71.03 -51.50 80.00
C VAL A 314 72.14 -51.76 81.03
N THR A 315 73.22 -50.98 81.05
CA THR A 315 74.37 -51.22 81.96
C THR A 315 74.33 -50.45 83.29
N ASP A 316 73.50 -49.42 83.43
CA ASP A 316 73.35 -48.63 84.67
C ASP A 316 71.89 -48.53 85.13
N THR A 317 71.69 -48.52 86.45
CA THR A 317 70.37 -48.45 87.10
C THR A 317 69.64 -47.14 86.80
N ARG A 318 70.37 -46.03 86.63
CA ARG A 318 69.80 -44.72 86.29
C ARG A 318 69.29 -44.68 84.85
N GLU A 319 70.01 -45.32 83.93
CA GLU A 319 69.63 -45.41 82.52
C GLU A 319 68.36 -46.28 82.33
N VAL A 320 68.17 -47.31 83.17
CA VAL A 320 66.89 -48.05 83.22
C VAL A 320 65.74 -47.10 83.58
N VAL A 321 65.89 -46.27 84.61
CA VAL A 321 64.85 -45.32 85.03
C VAL A 321 64.55 -44.29 83.94
N GLU A 322 65.58 -43.72 83.30
CA GLU A 322 65.40 -42.73 82.22
C GLU A 322 64.74 -43.34 80.97
N ARG A 323 65.09 -44.58 80.61
CA ARG A 323 64.42 -45.33 79.55
C ARG A 323 62.96 -45.62 79.88
N PHE A 324 62.66 -46.03 81.11
CA PHE A 324 61.28 -46.22 81.55
C PHE A 324 60.45 -44.93 81.53
N ILE A 325 61.03 -43.81 81.94
CA ILE A 325 60.35 -42.50 81.87
C ILE A 325 60.10 -42.11 80.40
N SER A 326 61.13 -42.14 79.55
CA SER A 326 60.98 -41.79 78.13
C SER A 326 60.04 -42.75 77.37
N GLN A 327 60.02 -44.03 77.74
CA GLN A 327 59.08 -45.01 77.21
C GLN A 327 57.65 -44.75 77.70
N GLY A 328 57.49 -44.34 78.97
CA GLY A 328 56.22 -43.87 79.51
C GLY A 328 55.69 -42.63 78.79
N ASP A 329 56.56 -41.63 78.54
CA ASP A 329 56.22 -40.43 77.79
C ASP A 329 55.84 -40.77 76.33
N THR A 330 56.59 -41.68 75.70
CA THR A 330 56.30 -42.16 74.34
C THR A 330 54.97 -42.92 74.29
N GLN A 331 54.69 -43.77 75.29
CA GLN A 331 53.42 -44.46 75.42
C GLN A 331 52.27 -43.47 75.61
N GLN A 332 52.43 -42.47 76.48
CA GLN A 332 51.42 -41.45 76.70
C GLN A 332 51.16 -40.63 75.43
N HIS A 333 52.21 -40.28 74.68
CA HIS A 333 52.08 -39.61 73.39
C HIS A 333 51.33 -40.46 72.37
N LEU A 334 51.66 -41.75 72.23
CA LEU A 334 50.96 -42.68 71.33
C LEU A 334 49.50 -42.90 71.75
N GLU A 335 49.21 -42.97 73.05
CA GLU A 335 47.85 -43.04 73.56
C GLU A 335 47.05 -41.77 73.25
N ASN A 336 47.67 -40.60 73.35
CA ASN A 336 47.05 -39.33 72.97
C ASN A 336 46.78 -39.27 71.46
N LEU A 337 47.75 -39.66 70.63
CA LEU A 337 47.58 -39.72 69.18
C LEU A 337 46.50 -40.73 68.78
N LYS A 338 46.41 -41.87 69.47
CA LYS A 338 45.34 -42.85 69.29
C LYS A 338 43.98 -42.24 69.65
N LYS A 339 43.87 -41.53 70.78
CA LYS A 339 42.63 -40.86 71.19
C LYS A 339 42.22 -39.77 70.19
N GLU A 340 43.17 -38.99 69.69
CA GLU A 340 42.93 -37.95 68.69
C GLU A 340 42.48 -38.54 67.35
N ASN A 341 43.18 -39.56 66.85
CA ASN A 341 42.78 -40.29 65.64
C ASN A 341 41.40 -40.96 65.80
N GLN A 342 41.08 -41.44 67.00
CA GLN A 342 39.77 -42.02 67.25
C GLN A 342 38.66 -40.95 67.26
N ARG A 343 38.95 -39.74 67.76
CA ARG A 343 38.04 -38.59 67.68
C ARG A 343 37.84 -38.13 66.24
N THR A 344 38.90 -37.95 65.47
CA THR A 344 38.80 -37.54 64.06
C THR A 344 38.10 -38.60 63.21
N LEU A 345 38.34 -39.89 63.48
CA LEU A 345 37.63 -40.98 62.80
C LEU A 345 36.13 -41.00 63.12
N VAL A 346 35.74 -40.70 64.36
CA VAL A 346 34.31 -40.53 64.72
C VAL A 346 33.72 -39.31 64.02
N GLN A 347 34.39 -38.16 64.05
CA GLN A 347 33.94 -36.95 63.34
C GLN A 347 33.76 -37.19 61.83
N LEU A 348 34.74 -37.82 61.18
CA LEU A 348 34.65 -38.15 59.74
C LEU A 348 33.54 -39.15 59.44
N LYS A 349 33.24 -40.09 60.34
CA LYS A 349 32.09 -40.99 60.20
C LYS A 349 30.77 -40.23 60.33
N GLU A 350 30.66 -39.34 61.31
CA GLU A 350 29.48 -38.48 61.48
C GLU A 350 29.27 -37.56 60.27
N ASP A 351 30.34 -36.95 59.75
CA ASP A 351 30.26 -36.09 58.57
C ASP A 351 29.92 -36.88 57.30
N ARG A 352 30.48 -38.09 57.14
CA ARG A 352 30.09 -39.01 56.06
C ARG A 352 28.61 -39.36 56.18
N ASP A 353 28.12 -39.72 57.37
CA ASP A 353 26.73 -40.11 57.58
C ASP A 353 25.78 -38.93 57.38
N ARG A 354 26.16 -37.72 57.79
CA ARG A 354 25.44 -36.47 57.48
C ARG A 354 25.39 -36.18 55.98
N LEU A 355 26.51 -36.31 55.28
CA LEU A 355 26.55 -36.13 53.82
C LEU A 355 25.73 -37.20 53.10
N GLN A 356 25.78 -38.44 53.58
CA GLN A 356 25.01 -39.56 53.06
C GLN A 356 23.51 -39.33 53.29
N GLU A 357 23.12 -38.87 54.47
CA GLU A 357 21.74 -38.49 54.80
C GLU A 357 21.28 -37.32 53.94
N HIS A 358 22.08 -36.26 53.80
CA HIS A 358 21.78 -35.12 52.91
C HIS A 358 21.69 -35.55 51.44
N PHE A 359 22.53 -36.49 50.99
CA PHE A 359 22.44 -37.06 49.65
C PHE A 359 21.19 -37.92 49.47
N GLN A 360 20.84 -38.74 50.47
CA GLN A 360 19.61 -39.54 50.46
C GLN A 360 18.37 -38.65 50.56
N ASP A 361 18.42 -37.56 51.31
CA ASP A 361 17.39 -36.53 51.37
C ASP A 361 17.23 -35.89 49.99
N ILE A 362 18.30 -35.41 49.36
CA ILE A 362 18.25 -34.92 47.97
C ILE A 362 17.74 -35.97 46.97
N LYS A 363 18.04 -37.26 47.20
CA LYS A 363 17.68 -38.35 46.29
C LYS A 363 16.25 -38.88 46.49
N TYR A 364 15.74 -38.87 47.71
CA TYR A 364 14.50 -39.56 48.10
C TYR A 364 13.48 -38.68 48.83
N SER A 365 13.88 -37.56 49.45
CA SER A 365 12.93 -36.48 49.70
C SER A 365 12.71 -35.79 48.38
N GLY A 366 11.57 -36.08 47.78
CA GLY A 366 11.12 -35.48 46.54
C GLY A 366 10.90 -33.98 46.71
N ARG A 367 11.98 -33.20 46.83
CA ARG A 367 11.96 -31.78 46.53
C ARG A 367 11.88 -31.71 45.01
N PRO A 368 10.72 -31.34 44.44
CA PRO A 368 10.64 -31.15 43.01
C PRO A 368 11.40 -29.86 42.76
N SER A 369 12.64 -29.90 42.30
CA SER A 369 13.36 -28.77 41.70
C SER A 369 14.85 -29.08 41.58
N SER A 370 15.22 -29.62 40.43
CA SER A 370 16.20 -28.83 39.69
C SER A 370 15.42 -27.64 39.11
N PRO A 371 15.96 -26.40 39.15
CA PRO A 371 15.35 -25.26 38.44
C PRO A 371 15.02 -25.62 36.99
N GLY A 372 15.85 -26.47 36.38
CA GLY A 372 15.65 -27.01 35.04
C GLY A 372 14.34 -27.80 34.89
N GLN A 373 13.95 -28.65 35.84
CA GLN A 373 12.72 -29.45 35.72
C GLN A 373 11.45 -28.61 35.91
N TRP A 374 11.44 -27.64 36.84
CA TRP A 374 10.32 -26.70 36.96
C TRP A 374 10.20 -25.81 35.74
N MET A 375 11.31 -25.28 35.24
CA MET A 375 11.33 -24.54 33.97
C MET A 375 10.87 -25.41 32.81
N LEU A 376 11.24 -26.69 32.77
CA LEU A 376 10.80 -27.59 31.70
C LEU A 376 9.30 -27.85 31.75
N GLU A 377 8.75 -28.07 32.95
CA GLU A 377 7.33 -28.33 33.16
C GLU A 377 6.48 -27.07 32.94
N ASP A 378 7.00 -25.90 33.32
CA ASP A 378 6.39 -24.60 33.04
C ASP A 378 6.44 -24.27 31.56
N CYS A 379 7.58 -24.48 30.89
CA CYS A 379 7.68 -24.38 29.43
C CYS A 379 6.75 -25.36 28.71
N LYS A 380 6.58 -26.60 29.22
CA LYS A 380 5.60 -27.55 28.66
C LYS A 380 4.16 -27.06 28.83
N ARG A 381 3.82 -26.49 29.99
CA ARG A 381 2.49 -25.90 30.22
C ARG A 381 2.24 -24.71 29.31
N HIS A 382 3.22 -23.82 29.15
CA HIS A 382 3.16 -22.71 28.20
C HIS A 382 3.02 -23.21 26.76
N LEU A 383 3.79 -24.22 26.37
CA LEU A 383 3.69 -24.82 25.05
C LEU A 383 2.30 -25.42 24.79
N GLN A 384 1.72 -26.14 25.76
CA GLN A 384 0.38 -26.70 25.65
C GLN A 384 -0.71 -25.62 25.57
N ALA A 385 -0.58 -24.54 26.36
CA ALA A 385 -1.51 -23.42 26.33
C ALA A 385 -1.46 -22.65 24.98
N GLU A 386 -0.26 -22.43 24.45
CA GLU A 386 -0.07 -21.81 23.13
C GLU A 386 -0.54 -22.73 21.99
N GLN A 387 -0.32 -24.04 22.09
CA GLN A 387 -0.86 -25.01 21.15
C GLN A 387 -2.40 -25.00 21.14
N GLY A 388 -3.03 -24.99 22.32
CA GLY A 388 -4.48 -24.86 22.45
C GLY A 388 -5.01 -23.55 21.86
N SER A 389 -4.32 -22.43 22.11
CA SER A 389 -4.67 -21.12 21.54
C SER A 389 -4.52 -21.10 20.01
N ARG A 390 -3.47 -21.74 19.48
CA ARG A 390 -3.25 -21.89 18.03
C ARG A 390 -4.35 -22.72 17.38
N ASP A 391 -4.75 -23.83 18.00
CA ASP A 391 -5.81 -24.68 17.46
C ASP A 391 -7.17 -24.00 17.52
N ALA A 392 -7.51 -23.31 18.61
CA ALA A 392 -8.72 -22.50 18.68
C ALA A 392 -8.74 -21.35 17.63
N ALA A 393 -7.59 -20.70 17.40
CA ALA A 393 -7.47 -19.69 16.34
C ALA A 393 -7.64 -20.29 14.93
N LYS A 394 -7.09 -21.48 14.70
CA LYS A 394 -7.24 -22.22 13.44
C LYS A 394 -8.69 -22.61 13.19
N GLU A 395 -9.40 -23.11 14.20
CA GLU A 395 -10.83 -23.44 14.08
C GLU A 395 -11.67 -22.19 13.77
N ARG A 396 -11.36 -21.04 14.40
CA ARG A 396 -12.00 -19.75 14.09
C ARG A 396 -11.73 -19.30 12.66
N LEU A 397 -10.49 -19.44 12.18
CA LEU A 397 -10.12 -19.14 10.79
C LEU A 397 -10.92 -20.03 9.84
N ASP A 398 -10.93 -21.35 10.06
CA ASP A 398 -11.64 -22.31 9.22
C ASP A 398 -13.14 -22.00 9.18
N TRP A 399 -13.74 -21.62 10.32
CA TRP A 399 -15.13 -21.17 10.39
C TRP A 399 -15.38 -19.88 9.61
N LEU A 400 -14.52 -18.87 9.75
CA LEU A 400 -14.59 -17.63 8.99
C LEU A 400 -14.44 -17.87 7.47
N THR A 401 -13.50 -18.71 7.06
CA THR A 401 -13.28 -19.07 5.66
C THR A 401 -14.50 -19.77 5.08
N ARG A 402 -15.11 -20.73 5.80
CA ARG A 402 -16.36 -21.37 5.37
C ARG A 402 -17.48 -20.33 5.21
N THR A 403 -17.65 -19.45 6.18
CA THR A 403 -18.67 -18.40 6.14
C THR A 403 -18.45 -17.44 4.98
N LEU A 404 -17.21 -17.00 4.76
CA LEU A 404 -16.84 -16.11 3.65
C LEU A 404 -17.07 -16.78 2.29
N ASN A 405 -16.76 -18.07 2.16
CA ASN A 405 -17.04 -18.82 0.94
C ASN A 405 -18.55 -18.90 0.65
N THR A 406 -19.38 -19.09 1.68
CA THR A 406 -20.84 -19.06 1.54
C THR A 406 -21.34 -17.68 1.12
N VAL A 407 -20.82 -16.61 1.72
CA VAL A 407 -21.17 -15.23 1.34
C VAL A 407 -20.71 -14.93 -0.08
N ARG A 408 -19.49 -15.32 -0.46
CA ARG A 408 -18.96 -15.17 -1.83
C ARG A 408 -19.86 -15.86 -2.84
N ALA A 409 -20.23 -17.13 -2.61
CA ALA A 409 -21.14 -17.85 -3.47
C ALA A 409 -22.52 -17.17 -3.56
N GLY A 410 -23.02 -16.62 -2.45
CA GLY A 410 -24.26 -15.84 -2.43
C GLY A 410 -24.18 -14.54 -3.25
N VAL A 411 -23.07 -13.81 -3.15
CA VAL A 411 -22.81 -12.57 -3.92
C VAL A 411 -22.59 -12.88 -5.39
N GLU A 412 -21.88 -13.95 -5.75
CA GLU A 412 -21.70 -14.41 -7.12
C GLU A 412 -23.04 -14.75 -7.77
N HIS A 413 -23.88 -15.52 -7.07
CA HIS A 413 -25.23 -15.84 -7.54
C HIS A 413 -26.12 -14.60 -7.67
N LEU A 414 -25.98 -13.61 -6.77
CA LEU A 414 -26.68 -12.33 -6.88
C LEU A 414 -26.16 -11.52 -8.07
N SER A 415 -24.85 -11.50 -8.29
CA SER A 415 -24.20 -10.84 -9.42
C SER A 415 -24.68 -11.43 -10.74
N ASP A 416 -24.72 -12.75 -10.87
CA ASP A 416 -25.23 -13.46 -12.05
C ASP A 416 -26.69 -13.10 -12.34
N LYS A 417 -27.54 -13.03 -11.30
CA LYS A 417 -28.94 -12.58 -11.45
C LYS A 417 -29.07 -11.11 -11.86
N LEU A 418 -28.12 -10.26 -11.48
CA LEU A 418 -28.11 -8.83 -11.77
C LEU A 418 -27.39 -8.48 -13.08
N GLN A 419 -26.69 -9.42 -13.75
CA GLN A 419 -26.00 -9.19 -15.03
C GLN A 419 -26.91 -8.68 -16.15
N HIS A 420 -28.21 -8.99 -16.10
CA HIS A 420 -29.19 -8.54 -17.10
C HIS A 420 -29.71 -7.12 -16.87
N ILE A 421 -29.39 -6.50 -15.72
CA ILE A 421 -29.72 -5.10 -15.44
C ILE A 421 -28.54 -4.26 -15.90
N LYS A 422 -28.68 -3.54 -17.01
CA LYS A 422 -27.68 -2.55 -17.47
C LYS A 422 -27.67 -1.37 -16.50
N THR A 423 -26.86 -1.45 -15.46
CA THR A 423 -26.66 -0.36 -14.50
C THR A 423 -25.33 0.33 -14.76
N THR A 424 -25.36 1.67 -14.77
CA THR A 424 -24.23 2.61 -14.72
C THR A 424 -23.49 2.53 -13.37
N VAL A 425 -23.08 1.32 -12.96
CA VAL A 425 -22.57 1.01 -11.61
C VAL A 425 -21.04 0.93 -11.54
N SER A 426 -20.34 1.08 -12.67
CA SER A 426 -18.87 1.02 -12.71
C SER A 426 -18.17 2.08 -11.85
N LEU A 427 -18.76 3.25 -11.64
CA LEU A 427 -18.17 4.29 -10.77
C LEU A 427 -18.43 4.05 -9.28
N CYS A 428 -19.57 3.45 -8.91
CA CYS A 428 -19.92 3.25 -7.51
C CYS A 428 -19.18 2.05 -6.89
N LEU A 429 -18.95 0.98 -7.67
CA LEU A 429 -18.13 -0.15 -7.23
C LEU A 429 -16.67 0.27 -6.96
N TRP A 430 -16.09 1.12 -7.83
CA TRP A 430 -14.73 1.61 -7.64
C TRP A 430 -14.62 2.47 -6.36
N PHE A 431 -15.59 3.35 -6.12
CA PHE A 431 -15.62 4.19 -4.92
C PHE A 431 -15.74 3.36 -3.64
N CYS A 432 -16.57 2.30 -3.65
CA CYS A 432 -16.76 1.41 -2.50
C CYS A 432 -15.52 0.54 -2.23
N VAL A 433 -14.85 0.04 -3.29
CA VAL A 433 -13.60 -0.71 -3.18
C VAL A 433 -12.47 0.19 -2.65
N CYS A 434 -12.35 1.43 -3.12
CA CYS A 434 -11.37 2.40 -2.60
C CYS A 434 -11.61 2.71 -1.12
N GLN A 435 -12.87 2.87 -0.69
CA GLN A 435 -13.20 3.12 0.71
C GLN A 435 -12.91 1.92 1.61
N PHE A 436 -13.11 0.69 1.12
CA PHE A 436 -12.77 -0.54 1.83
C PHE A 436 -11.25 -0.72 1.99
N HIS A 437 -10.47 -0.48 0.92
CA HIS A 437 -9.01 -0.54 0.98
C HIS A 437 -8.42 0.52 1.94
N ALA A 438 -8.93 1.75 1.91
CA ALA A 438 -8.52 2.81 2.85
C ALA A 438 -8.85 2.45 4.32
N SER A 439 -9.96 1.73 4.56
CA SER A 439 -10.33 1.29 5.92
C SER A 439 -9.46 0.14 6.44
N ILE A 440 -8.98 -0.75 5.57
CA ILE A 440 -8.06 -1.83 5.95
C ILE A 440 -6.66 -1.28 6.21
N GLU A 441 -6.15 -0.36 5.39
CA GLU A 441 -4.83 0.27 5.59
C GLU A 441 -4.74 1.03 6.92
N GLY A 442 -5.83 1.64 7.38
CA GLY A 442 -5.89 2.33 8.67
C GLY A 442 -5.98 1.42 9.91
N LYS A 443 -6.22 0.11 9.75
CA LYS A 443 -6.40 -0.85 10.86
C LYS A 443 -5.27 -1.88 11.00
N LEU A 444 -4.20 -1.76 10.21
CA LEU A 444 -3.01 -2.59 10.39
C LEU A 444 -2.22 -2.17 11.64
N PRO A 445 -1.81 -3.11 12.51
CA PRO A 445 -0.95 -2.81 13.66
C PRO A 445 0.34 -2.13 13.22
N HIS A 446 0.79 -1.11 13.96
CA HIS A 446 2.02 -0.34 13.66
C HIS A 446 3.32 -1.16 13.79
N CYS A 447 3.25 -2.40 14.25
CA CYS A 447 4.38 -3.31 14.37
C CYS A 447 4.07 -4.67 13.72
N ASN A 448 5.11 -5.26 13.15
CA ASN A 448 5.06 -6.53 12.44
C ASN A 448 4.71 -7.66 13.43
N THR A 449 3.53 -8.27 13.30
CA THR A 449 3.06 -9.42 14.11
C THR A 449 3.68 -10.75 13.67
N ARG A 450 4.93 -10.74 13.19
CA ARG A 450 5.67 -11.96 12.89
C ARG A 450 6.16 -12.55 14.21
N ILE A 451 5.55 -13.67 14.60
CA ILE A 451 5.91 -14.44 15.79
C ILE A 451 7.42 -14.74 15.73
N LYS A 452 8.18 -14.20 16.68
CA LYS A 452 9.59 -14.55 16.85
C LYS A 452 9.64 -15.96 17.46
N LEU A 453 10.07 -16.94 16.67
CA LEU A 453 10.48 -18.23 17.20
C LEU A 453 11.80 -18.05 17.97
N PRO A 454 11.95 -18.63 19.17
CA PRO A 454 13.23 -18.62 19.88
C PRO A 454 14.29 -19.29 19.00
N GLU A 455 15.39 -18.59 18.73
CA GLU A 455 16.55 -19.17 18.08
C GLU A 455 17.10 -20.26 18.99
N ALA A 456 17.02 -21.51 18.51
CA ALA A 456 17.68 -22.63 19.15
C ALA A 456 19.18 -22.30 19.24
N GLN A 457 19.67 -22.24 20.48
CA GLN A 457 21.08 -22.13 20.83
C GLN A 457 21.87 -23.09 19.94
N ARG A 458 22.64 -22.55 18.99
CA ARG A 458 23.61 -23.34 18.26
C ARG A 458 24.61 -23.85 19.28
N GLN A 459 24.71 -25.18 19.38
CA GLN A 459 25.83 -25.81 20.04
C GLN A 459 27.11 -25.33 19.37
N ASP A 460 27.98 -24.82 20.21
CA ASP A 460 29.35 -24.43 19.94
C ASP A 460 30.13 -25.66 19.43
N PRO A 461 30.74 -25.62 18.23
CA PRO A 461 31.61 -26.67 17.75
C PRO A 461 33.07 -26.22 17.91
N TYR A 462 33.54 -26.11 19.15
CA TYR A 462 34.97 -26.22 19.43
C TYR A 462 35.22 -27.65 19.91
N ASP A 463 35.68 -28.49 18.98
CA ASP A 463 36.63 -29.57 19.24
C ASP A 463 37.05 -30.17 17.88
N GLU A 464 38.20 -29.70 17.37
CA GLU A 464 39.38 -30.52 17.09
C GLU A 464 40.37 -29.69 16.24
N GLU A 465 41.53 -29.42 16.84
CA GLU A 465 42.72 -28.97 16.12
C GLU A 465 43.18 -30.08 15.18
N GLU A 466 43.33 -29.80 13.88
CA GLU A 466 44.39 -30.43 13.08
C GLU A 466 44.84 -29.51 11.94
N GLU A 467 46.13 -29.26 11.97
CA GLU A 467 47.05 -28.65 11.02
C GLU A 467 46.92 -29.17 9.58
N SER A 468 46.52 -28.34 8.60
CA SER A 468 47.00 -28.45 7.22
C SER A 468 46.44 -27.38 6.28
N GLY A 469 47.30 -26.87 5.39
CA GLY A 469 46.85 -26.52 4.04
C GLY A 469 46.46 -25.06 3.82
N ASP A 470 47.48 -24.27 3.49
CA ASP A 470 47.40 -23.06 2.67
C ASP A 470 46.51 -23.32 1.43
N ASP A 471 45.27 -22.84 1.44
CA ASP A 471 44.41 -22.75 0.26
C ASP A 471 43.36 -21.64 0.47
N GLU A 472 43.79 -20.38 0.28
CA GLU A 472 42.90 -19.24 0.07
C GLU A 472 42.14 -19.44 -1.25
N GLY A 473 41.11 -20.29 -1.20
CA GLY A 473 40.17 -20.50 -2.29
C GLY A 473 39.29 -19.26 -2.52
N ASP A 474 39.59 -18.54 -3.61
CA ASP A 474 38.66 -17.79 -4.46
C ASP A 474 37.56 -16.95 -3.77
N ILE A 475 37.95 -15.98 -2.95
CA ILE A 475 37.08 -14.83 -2.70
C ILE A 475 37.23 -13.86 -3.88
N ILE A 476 36.31 -13.96 -4.85
CA ILE A 476 36.22 -13.03 -5.99
C ILE A 476 36.06 -11.62 -5.46
N THR A 477 37.16 -10.88 -5.41
CA THR A 477 37.17 -9.50 -4.93
C THR A 477 36.37 -8.64 -5.89
N ARG A 478 35.67 -7.62 -5.36
CA ARG A 478 34.92 -6.63 -6.13
C ARG A 478 35.70 -6.03 -7.31
N ALA A 479 37.03 -5.96 -7.21
CA ALA A 479 37.91 -5.51 -8.28
C ALA A 479 37.97 -6.48 -9.46
N ILE A 480 38.03 -7.79 -9.20
CA ILE A 480 38.06 -8.85 -10.22
C ILE A 480 36.72 -8.90 -10.96
N LEU A 481 35.60 -8.84 -10.22
CA LEU A 481 34.25 -8.78 -10.79
C LEU A 481 34.04 -7.54 -11.68
N LYS A 482 34.56 -6.38 -11.27
CA LYS A 482 34.55 -5.17 -12.10
C LYS A 482 35.40 -5.33 -13.36
N HIS A 483 36.60 -5.87 -13.25
CA HIS A 483 37.49 -6.10 -14.39
C HIS A 483 36.86 -7.05 -15.42
N GLN A 484 36.25 -8.14 -14.95
CA GLN A 484 35.56 -9.12 -15.79
C GLN A 484 34.31 -8.52 -16.47
N SER A 485 33.54 -7.70 -15.74
CA SER A 485 32.39 -6.99 -16.33
C SER A 485 32.81 -5.97 -17.41
N GLN A 486 33.93 -5.27 -17.21
CA GLN A 486 34.46 -4.31 -18.19
C GLN A 486 34.96 -5.02 -19.45
N LEU A 487 35.65 -6.16 -19.32
CA LEU A 487 36.07 -6.98 -20.46
C LEU A 487 34.87 -7.48 -21.30
N ILE A 488 33.76 -7.84 -20.65
CA ILE A 488 32.53 -8.25 -21.35
C ILE A 488 31.92 -7.06 -22.11
N ILE A 489 31.88 -5.87 -21.50
CA ILE A 489 31.41 -4.64 -22.16
C ILE A 489 32.30 -4.28 -23.35
N ASP A 490 33.62 -4.33 -23.19
CA ASP A 490 34.58 -4.00 -24.25
C ASP A 490 34.54 -5.03 -25.41
N SER A 491 34.28 -6.30 -25.09
CA SER A 491 34.09 -7.36 -26.10
C SER A 491 32.80 -7.15 -26.92
N LYS A 492 31.74 -6.62 -26.29
CA LYS A 492 30.44 -6.39 -26.94
C LYS A 492 30.31 -5.02 -27.59
N THR A 493 31.16 -4.06 -27.24
CA THR A 493 31.15 -2.69 -27.80
C THR A 493 32.14 -2.47 -28.95
N LYS A 494 32.98 -3.47 -29.29
CA LYS A 494 33.76 -3.47 -30.54
C LYS A 494 32.83 -3.53 -31.77
N ARG A 495 32.31 -2.36 -32.16
CA ARG A 495 31.75 -2.10 -33.49
C ARG A 495 32.81 -2.44 -34.53
N LYS A 496 32.49 -3.39 -35.42
CA LYS A 496 33.26 -3.72 -36.63
C LYS A 496 33.68 -2.44 -37.35
N THR A 497 34.98 -2.17 -37.38
CA THR A 497 35.57 -1.15 -38.25
C THR A 497 35.28 -1.52 -39.70
N ARG A 498 34.56 -0.62 -40.38
CA ARG A 498 34.16 -0.72 -41.78
C ARG A 498 35.40 -0.86 -42.67
N THR A 499 35.58 -2.00 -43.32
CA THR A 499 36.61 -2.23 -44.34
C THR A 499 36.49 -1.19 -45.45
N LYS A 500 37.55 -0.37 -45.64
CA LYS A 500 37.66 0.58 -46.75
C LYS A 500 37.77 -0.19 -48.08
N LYS A 501 36.79 0.00 -48.97
CA LYS A 501 36.80 -0.48 -50.35
C LYS A 501 37.94 0.23 -51.10
N LYS A 502 38.92 -0.53 -51.57
CA LYS A 502 39.99 -0.10 -52.50
C LYS A 502 39.31 0.35 -53.81
N LYS A 503 39.47 1.63 -54.20
CA LYS A 503 39.17 2.06 -55.58
C LYS A 503 40.33 1.60 -56.47
N GLY A 504 40.03 0.69 -57.39
CA GLY A 504 40.92 0.33 -58.49
C GLY A 504 41.00 1.48 -59.50
N LYS A 505 42.20 1.68 -60.03
CA LYS A 505 42.47 2.44 -61.25
C LYS A 505 41.95 1.63 -62.44
N LEU A 506 41.12 2.25 -63.27
CA LEU A 506 41.19 2.34 -64.73
C LEU A 506 39.96 3.09 -65.23
#